data_AF-A0A820JV98-F1
#
_entry.id   AF-A0A820JV98-F1
#
_cell.length_a   1.000
_cell.length_b   1.000
_cell.length_c   1.000
_cell.angle_alpha   90.00
_cell.angle_beta   90.00
_cell.angle_gamma   90.00
#
_symmetry.space_group_name_H-M   'P 1'
#
loop_
_entity.id
_entity.type
_entity.pdbx_description
1 polymer ?
#
loop_
_entity_poly.entity_id
_entity_poly.type
_entity_poly.pdbx_seq_one_letter_code
_entity_poly.pdbx_strand_id
1 'polypeptide(L)'
;MATTFDSNVLTMNGVAQPFDYYCVLDFEAVCHQAYPGSKRFSPNDIWEIIEFPICLLEAKTNTIIDIYHSYVRPTIQSRLNDICIGITGITQDIVDNSPTFEIVWNDVQKFLVKHSLISLTENKSNLY
;
A
#
# COMPACT_ATOMS: atom_id res chain seq x y z
N MET A 1 12.86 16.44 26.40
CA MET A 1 11.64 15.69 26.80
C MET A 1 11.44 14.59 25.78
N ALA A 2 11.92 13.39 26.08
CA ALA A 2 11.60 12.19 25.30
C ALA A 2 10.34 11.60 25.94
N THR A 3 9.24 11.56 25.20
CA THR A 3 8.06 10.82 25.60
C THR A 3 8.39 9.33 25.52
N THR A 4 8.47 8.69 26.68
CA THR A 4 8.61 7.25 26.85
C THR A 4 7.46 6.55 26.12
N PHE A 5 7.78 5.70 25.14
CA PHE A 5 6.82 4.75 24.59
C PHE A 5 6.55 3.70 25.67
N ASP A 6 5.33 3.70 26.20
CA ASP A 6 4.89 2.70 27.18
C ASP A 6 4.67 1.37 26.44
N SER A 7 5.52 0.39 26.72
CA SER A 7 5.54 -0.93 26.06
C SER A 7 4.33 -1.81 26.41
N ASN A 8 3.33 -1.27 27.09
CA ASN A 8 2.20 -2.01 27.65
C ASN A 8 0.91 -1.98 26.80
N VAL A 9 0.93 -1.40 25.59
CA VAL A 9 -0.29 -1.21 24.77
C VAL A 9 -0.62 -2.39 23.84
N LEU A 10 0.10 -3.52 23.88
CA LEU A 10 -0.12 -4.64 22.94
C LEU A 10 -0.70 -5.95 23.52
N THR A 11 -1.12 -5.98 24.78
CA THR A 11 -1.80 -7.17 25.32
C THR A 11 -3.30 -6.91 25.53
N MET A 12 -4.09 -7.01 24.46
CA MET A 12 -5.50 -7.34 24.62
C MET A 12 -5.61 -8.87 24.72
N ASN A 13 -5.72 -9.37 25.96
CA ASN A 13 -5.98 -10.78 26.34
C ASN A 13 -4.85 -11.82 26.17
N GLY A 14 -3.58 -11.42 26.27
CA GLY A 14 -2.48 -12.34 26.59
C GLY A 14 -2.13 -13.41 25.55
N VAL A 15 -2.62 -13.28 24.32
CA VAL A 15 -2.17 -14.13 23.20
C VAL A 15 -0.95 -13.46 22.59
N ALA A 16 0.19 -14.15 22.64
CA ALA A 16 1.38 -13.72 21.92
C ALA A 16 1.06 -13.67 20.42
N GLN A 17 1.42 -12.56 19.77
CA GLN A 17 1.31 -12.50 18.32
C GLN A 17 2.22 -13.58 17.68
N PRO A 18 1.84 -14.21 16.56
CA PRO A 18 2.57 -15.36 16.02
C PRO A 18 3.54 -15.01 14.87
N PHE A 19 3.69 -13.74 14.51
CA PHE A 19 4.43 -13.32 13.29
C PHE A 19 5.77 -12.70 13.64
N ASP A 20 6.85 -13.01 12.92
CA ASP A 20 8.12 -12.31 13.15
C ASP A 20 8.11 -10.87 12.62
N TYR A 21 7.33 -10.63 11.55
CA TYR A 21 7.23 -9.33 10.89
C TYR A 21 5.79 -8.99 10.50
N TYR A 22 5.53 -7.69 10.39
CA TYR A 22 4.31 -7.14 9.80
C TYR A 22 4.65 -6.28 8.58
N CYS A 23 4.01 -6.53 7.45
CA CYS A 23 4.00 -5.59 6.32
C CYS A 23 2.74 -4.72 6.44
N VAL A 24 2.91 -3.48 6.89
CA VAL A 24 1.83 -2.51 6.99
C VAL A 24 1.71 -1.79 5.64
N LEU A 25 0.52 -1.85 5.05
CA LEU A 25 0.18 -1.33 3.74
C LEU A 25 -0.90 -0.26 3.89
N ASP A 26 -0.79 0.81 3.12
CA ASP A 26 -1.82 1.84 3.03
C ASP A 26 -1.90 2.35 1.58
N PHE A 27 -2.81 1.77 0.79
CA PHE A 27 -2.90 2.14 -0.62
C PHE A 27 -3.71 3.41 -0.78
N GLU A 28 -3.16 4.34 -1.56
CA GLU A 28 -3.99 5.36 -2.20
C GLU A 28 -4.43 4.87 -3.57
N ALA A 29 -5.65 5.25 -3.95
CA ALA A 29 -6.26 4.85 -5.21
C ALA A 29 -6.97 6.02 -5.90
N VAL A 30 -7.15 5.90 -7.22
CA VAL A 30 -8.00 6.80 -7.99
C VAL A 30 -9.39 6.87 -7.35
N CYS A 31 -9.84 8.07 -7.01
CA CYS A 31 -11.12 8.28 -6.33
C CYS A 31 -12.25 8.53 -7.33
N HIS A 32 -13.45 8.07 -6.99
CA HIS A 32 -14.67 8.34 -7.75
C HIS A 32 -15.65 9.17 -6.93
N GLN A 33 -16.53 9.90 -7.61
CA GLN A 33 -17.59 10.65 -6.94
C GLN A 33 -18.77 9.72 -6.67
N ALA A 34 -19.21 9.66 -5.40
CA ALA A 34 -20.43 8.94 -5.05
C ALA A 34 -21.66 9.56 -5.74
N TYR A 35 -22.71 8.75 -5.99
CA TYR A 35 -23.94 9.27 -6.58
C TYR A 35 -24.52 10.40 -5.72
N PRO A 36 -25.01 11.51 -6.32
CA PRO A 36 -25.58 12.64 -5.60
C PRO A 36 -26.62 12.21 -4.57
N GLY A 37 -26.47 12.67 -3.33
CA GLY A 37 -27.36 12.30 -2.22
C GLY A 37 -27.15 10.89 -1.65
N SER A 38 -26.05 10.20 -2.01
CA SER A 38 -25.74 8.86 -1.52
C SER A 38 -24.28 8.71 -1.09
N LYS A 39 -23.98 7.64 -0.37
CA LYS A 39 -22.61 7.16 -0.09
C LYS A 39 -22.18 6.02 -1.02
N ARG A 40 -22.91 5.79 -2.12
CA ARG A 40 -22.67 4.68 -3.05
C ARG A 40 -21.88 5.16 -4.25
N PHE A 41 -20.88 4.38 -4.64
CA PHE A 41 -20.14 4.53 -5.89
C PHE A 41 -20.81 3.75 -7.02
N SER A 42 -20.46 4.07 -8.26
CA SER A 42 -20.98 3.36 -9.42
C SER A 42 -20.34 1.97 -9.51
N PRO A 43 -21.08 0.92 -9.91
CA PRO A 43 -20.50 -0.40 -10.15
C PRO A 43 -19.52 -0.39 -11.36
N ASN A 44 -19.55 0.66 -12.17
CA ASN A 44 -18.64 0.85 -13.30
C ASN A 44 -17.38 1.67 -12.92
N ASP A 45 -17.26 2.10 -11.66
CA ASP A 45 -16.09 2.85 -11.20
C ASP A 45 -14.86 1.91 -11.14
N ILE A 46 -13.78 2.31 -11.79
CA ILE A 46 -12.54 1.54 -11.88
C ILE A 46 -11.51 2.12 -10.93
N TRP A 47 -11.15 1.37 -9.90
CA TRP A 47 -10.16 1.76 -8.90
C TRP A 47 -8.79 1.28 -9.33
N GLU A 48 -7.82 2.18 -9.35
CA GLU A 48 -6.42 1.89 -9.64
C GLU A 48 -5.55 2.43 -8.51
N ILE A 49 -4.56 1.67 -8.08
CA ILE A 49 -3.58 2.11 -7.06
C ILE A 49 -2.76 3.26 -7.65
N ILE A 50 -2.57 4.32 -6.87
CA ILE A 50 -1.73 5.48 -7.22
C ILE A 50 -0.59 5.74 -6.22
N GLU A 51 -0.60 5.05 -5.07
CA GLU A 51 0.51 5.01 -4.11
C GLU A 51 0.59 3.63 -3.46
N PHE A 52 1.81 3.09 -3.33
CA PHE A 52 2.10 1.77 -2.79
C PHE A 52 3.19 1.85 -1.71
N PRO A 53 2.85 2.26 -0.48
CA PRO A 53 3.77 2.24 0.64
C PRO A 53 3.73 0.87 1.36
N ILE A 54 4.89 0.42 1.84
CA ILE A 54 5.03 -0.70 2.76
C ILE A 54 5.95 -0.30 3.90
N CYS A 55 5.46 -0.36 5.12
CA CYS A 55 6.29 -0.30 6.32
C CYS A 55 6.50 -1.73 6.83
N LEU A 56 7.75 -2.20 6.82
CA LEU A 56 8.10 -3.49 7.40
C LEU A 56 8.44 -3.31 8.87
N LEU A 57 7.64 -3.90 9.75
CA LEU A 57 7.84 -3.86 11.21
C LEU A 57 8.34 -5.21 11.72
N GLU A 58 9.34 -5.19 12.59
CA GLU A 58 9.75 -6.36 13.38
C GLU A 58 8.86 -6.47 14.62
N ALA A 59 8.17 -7.61 14.76
CA ALA A 59 7.17 -7.78 15.81
C ALA A 59 7.76 -7.85 17.22
N LYS A 60 8.98 -8.39 17.36
CA LYS A 60 9.65 -8.49 18.67
C LYS A 60 9.99 -7.12 19.26
N THR A 61 10.38 -6.18 18.41
CA THR A 61 10.87 -4.87 18.84
C THR A 61 9.86 -3.76 18.60
N ASN A 62 8.80 -4.02 17.83
CA ASN A 62 7.83 -3.03 17.34
C ASN A 62 8.51 -1.86 16.60
N THR A 63 9.60 -2.15 15.89
CA THR A 63 10.35 -1.13 15.14
C THR A 63 10.15 -1.32 13.65
N ILE A 64 10.12 -0.21 12.92
CA ILE A 64 10.16 -0.22 11.46
C ILE A 64 11.60 -0.49 11.05
N ILE A 65 11.81 -1.56 10.29
CA ILE A 65 13.14 -2.01 9.87
C ILE A 65 13.44 -1.69 8.40
N ASP A 66 12.42 -1.46 7.59
CA ASP A 66 12.56 -0.97 6.23
C ASP A 66 11.24 -0.36 5.72
N ILE A 67 11.34 0.51 4.73
CA ILE A 67 10.18 1.13 4.07
C ILE A 67 10.36 1.02 2.57
N TYR A 68 9.35 0.50 1.88
CA TYR A 68 9.18 0.66 0.45
C TYR A 68 8.14 1.76 0.20
N HIS A 69 8.40 2.61 -0.78
CA HIS A 69 7.44 3.62 -1.21
C HIS A 69 7.58 3.84 -2.71
N SER A 70 6.45 3.82 -3.41
CA SER A 70 6.36 4.26 -4.79
C SER A 70 4.98 4.82 -5.08
N TYR A 71 4.95 5.91 -5.85
CA TYR A 71 3.75 6.29 -6.58
C TYR A 71 3.53 5.35 -7.77
N VAL A 72 2.30 5.29 -8.25
CA VAL A 72 1.89 4.39 -9.34
C VAL A 72 1.11 5.19 -10.38
N ARG A 73 1.45 4.99 -11.65
CA ARG A 73 0.72 5.59 -12.78
C ARG A 73 -0.51 4.75 -13.13
N PRO A 74 -1.73 5.28 -12.96
CA PRO A 74 -2.94 4.62 -13.44
C PRO A 74 -2.96 4.64 -14.98
N THR A 75 -3.48 3.57 -15.59
CA THR A 75 -3.46 3.38 -17.05
C THR A 75 -4.85 3.37 -17.68
N ILE A 76 -5.90 3.14 -16.89
CA ILE A 76 -7.28 3.15 -17.35
C ILE A 76 -7.90 4.54 -17.09
N GLN A 77 -7.90 4.98 -15.84
CA GLN A 77 -8.34 6.30 -15.38
C GLN A 77 -7.13 7.18 -15.09
N SER A 78 -6.44 7.60 -16.15
CA SER A 78 -5.19 8.35 -16.06
C SER A 78 -5.31 9.77 -15.50
N ARG A 79 -6.53 10.32 -15.38
CA ARG A 79 -6.76 11.68 -14.87
C ARG A 79 -7.36 11.65 -13.48
N LEU A 80 -6.63 12.23 -12.52
CA LEU A 80 -7.13 12.44 -11.16
C LEU A 80 -8.11 13.60 -11.14
N ASN A 81 -9.20 13.45 -10.38
CA ASN A 81 -10.11 14.56 -10.10
C ASN A 81 -9.67 15.34 -8.85
N ASP A 82 -10.21 16.54 -8.69
CA ASP A 82 -9.84 17.44 -7.58
C ASP A 82 -10.13 16.84 -6.20
N ILE A 83 -11.12 15.96 -6.07
CA ILE A 83 -11.41 15.26 -4.82
C ILE A 83 -10.26 14.31 -4.48
N CYS A 84 -9.84 13.50 -5.44
CA CYS A 84 -8.72 12.58 -5.31
C CYS A 84 -7.44 13.32 -4.91
N ILE A 85 -7.12 14.40 -5.62
CA ILE A 85 -5.96 15.24 -5.31
C ILE A 85 -6.11 15.88 -3.92
N GLY A 86 -7.31 16.35 -3.57
CA GLY A 86 -7.59 17.02 -2.31
C GLY A 86 -7.45 16.12 -1.07
N ILE A 87 -7.77 14.82 -1.19
CA ILE A 87 -7.69 13.89 -0.05
C ILE A 87 -6.34 13.17 0.04
N THR A 88 -5.71 12.85 -1.09
CA THR A 88 -4.43 12.12 -1.13
C THR A 88 -3.23 13.05 -1.13
N GLY A 89 -3.39 14.29 -1.60
CA GLY A 89 -2.28 15.21 -1.87
C GLY A 89 -1.44 14.85 -3.10
N ILE A 90 -1.78 13.77 -3.81
CA ILE A 90 -1.06 13.31 -4.99
C ILE A 90 -1.51 14.13 -6.20
N THR A 91 -0.56 14.79 -6.86
CA THR A 91 -0.85 15.60 -8.05
C THR A 91 -0.82 14.77 -9.32
N GLN A 92 -1.46 15.30 -10.37
CA GLN A 92 -1.42 14.69 -11.70
C GLN A 92 0.01 14.51 -12.22
N ASP A 93 0.90 15.47 -11.97
CA ASP A 93 2.30 15.40 -12.41
C ASP A 93 3.06 14.25 -11.73
N ILE A 94 2.77 13.97 -10.46
CA ILE A 94 3.36 12.84 -9.74
C ILE A 94 2.99 11.52 -10.42
N VAL A 95 1.70 11.28 -10.66
CA VAL A 95 1.25 10.01 -11.27
C VAL A 95 1.68 9.90 -12.74
N ASP A 96 1.70 11.00 -13.50
CA ASP A 96 2.13 11.00 -14.91
C ASP A 96 3.60 10.56 -15.04
N ASN A 97 4.46 10.98 -14.10
CA ASN A 97 5.88 10.63 -14.05
C ASN A 97 6.20 9.33 -13.27
N SER A 98 5.19 8.63 -12.76
CA SER A 98 5.36 7.41 -11.97
C SER A 98 5.49 6.13 -12.83
N PRO A 99 6.10 5.05 -12.31
CA PRO A 99 6.05 3.73 -12.93
C PRO A 99 4.62 3.16 -12.97
N THR A 100 4.34 2.25 -13.91
CA THR A 100 3.05 1.51 -13.91
C THR A 100 3.03 0.48 -12.79
N PHE A 101 1.83 -0.02 -12.48
CA PHE A 101 1.64 -1.00 -11.41
C PHE A 101 2.50 -2.26 -11.58
N GLU A 102 2.70 -2.76 -12.81
CA GLU A 102 3.51 -3.95 -13.05
C GLU A 102 4.98 -3.75 -12.65
N ILE A 103 5.53 -2.55 -12.89
CA ILE A 103 6.90 -2.20 -12.51
C ILE A 103 6.99 -2.11 -10.98
N VAL A 104 6.05 -1.40 -10.36
CA VAL A 104 5.99 -1.24 -8.90
C VAL A 104 5.83 -2.59 -8.21
N TRP A 105 4.95 -3.46 -8.71
CA TRP A 105 4.76 -4.79 -8.18
C TRP A 105 6.03 -5.64 -8.25
N ASN A 106 6.76 -5.60 -9.36
CA ASN A 106 8.06 -6.27 -9.46
C ASN A 106 9.06 -5.76 -8.42
N ASP A 107 9.07 -4.45 -8.16
CA ASP A 107 9.96 -3.86 -7.15
C ASP A 107 9.54 -4.20 -5.71
N VAL A 108 8.23 -4.24 -5.45
CA VAL A 108 7.66 -4.76 -4.19
C VAL A 108 8.08 -6.22 -3.97
N GLN A 109 7.99 -7.07 -4.99
CA GLN A 109 8.43 -8.45 -4.89
C GLN A 109 9.92 -8.54 -4.55
N LYS A 110 10.78 -7.73 -5.18
CA LYS A 110 12.21 -7.65 -4.83
C LYS A 110 12.41 -7.19 -3.39
N PHE A 111 11.64 -6.20 -2.92
CA PHE A 111 11.67 -5.73 -1.54
C PHE A 111 11.32 -6.88 -0.57
N LEU A 112 10.27 -7.65 -0.84
CA LEU A 112 9.88 -8.78 0.01
C LEU A 112 10.91 -9.93 -0.02
N VAL A 113 11.53 -10.20 -1.18
CA VAL A 113 12.62 -11.19 -1.32
C VAL A 113 13.87 -10.75 -0.56
N LYS A 114 14.25 -9.47 -0.62
CA LYS A 114 15.38 -8.89 0.14
C LYS A 114 15.27 -9.21 1.63
N HIS A 115 14.05 -9.23 2.16
CA HIS A 115 13.74 -9.53 3.56
C HIS A 115 13.39 -10.99 3.84
N SER A 116 13.57 -11.88 2.85
CA SER A 116 13.24 -13.32 2.96
C SER A 116 11.79 -13.61 3.36
N LEU A 117 10.87 -12.69 3.03
CA LEU A 117 9.45 -12.83 3.35
C LEU A 117 8.71 -13.67 2.32
N ILE A 118 9.22 -13.70 1.09
CA ILE A 118 8.73 -14.54 0.00
C ILE A 118 9.90 -15.18 -0.75
N SER A 119 9.62 -16.28 -1.45
CA SER A 119 10.50 -16.80 -2.50
C SER A 119 9.81 -16.64 -3.85
N LEU A 120 10.55 -16.18 -4.85
CA LEU A 120 10.07 -16.21 -6.23
C LEU A 120 10.35 -17.62 -6.77
N THR A 121 9.43 -18.55 -6.57
CA THR A 121 9.44 -19.79 -7.34
C THR A 121 8.91 -19.49 -8.73
N GLU A 122 9.65 -19.90 -9.78
CA GLU A 122 9.11 -19.90 -11.15
C GLU A 122 7.97 -20.94 -11.24
N ASN A 123 6.75 -20.54 -10.92
CA ASN A 123 5.58 -21.29 -11.38
C ASN A 123 5.30 -20.90 -12.84
N LYS A 124 6.03 -21.53 -13.77
CA LYS A 124 5.49 -21.79 -15.11
C LYS A 124 4.33 -22.76 -14.98
N SER A 125 3.15 -22.26 -14.67
CA SER A 125 1.92 -23.04 -14.82
C SER A 125 0.76 -22.11 -15.15
N ASN A 126 0.51 -22.01 -16.46
CA ASN A 126 -0.81 -21.88 -17.10
C ASN A 126 -1.87 -21.04 -16.37
N LEU A 127 -1.93 -19.75 -16.70
CA LEU A 127 -3.18 -18.99 -16.66
C LEU A 127 -3.25 -18.06 -17.89
N TYR A 128 -3.49 -18.68 -19.05
CA TYR A 128 -4.48 -18.27 -20.06
C TYR A 128 -5.02 -19.54 -20.70
#